data_AF-A0A4W5MFA6-F1
#
_entry.id   AF-A0A4W5MFA6-F1
#
_cell.length_a   1.000
_cell.length_b   1.000
_cell.length_c   1.000
_cell.angle_alpha   90.00
_cell.angle_beta   90.00
_cell.angle_gamma   90.00
#
_symmetry.space_group_name_H-M   'P 1'
#
loop_
_entity.id
_entity.type
_entity.pdbx_description
1 polymer ?
#
loop_
_entity_poly.entity_id
_entity_poly.type
_entity_poly.pdbx_seq_one_letter_code
_entity_poly.pdbx_strand_id
1 'polypeptide(L)' 'MLMKEYRICMPLTVEEYRIGQLYMISKHSHEQSERGEGVEVVQNEPYEDPTHGQGQFTEKRVYLNK' A
#
# COMPACT_ATOMS: atom_id res chain seq x y z
N MET A 1 -23.41 0.88 -8.44
CA MET A 1 -22.15 1.23 -7.74
C MET A 1 -22.42 1.13 -6.24
N LEU A 2 -21.74 0.24 -5.52
CA LEU A 2 -21.96 0.06 -4.08
C LEU A 2 -20.82 0.76 -3.33
N MET A 3 -21.12 1.87 -2.64
CA MET A 3 -20.15 2.55 -1.78
C MET A 3 -20.24 2.01 -0.35
N LYS A 4 -19.08 1.71 0.24
CA LYS A 4 -18.94 1.31 1.63
C LYS A 4 -17.78 2.07 2.26
N GLU A 5 -18.01 2.64 3.44
CA GLU A 5 -17.00 3.30 4.24
C GLU A 5 -16.59 2.37 5.39
N TYR A 6 -15.29 2.08 5.50
CA TYR A 6 -14.74 1.25 6.57
C TYR A 6 -13.99 2.15 7.55
N ARG A 7 -14.51 2.28 8.78
CA ARG A 7 -13.85 3.00 9.87
C ARG A 7 -13.10 2.01 10.75
N ILE A 8 -11.77 2.07 10.73
CA ILE A 8 -10.91 1.16 11.49
C ILE A 8 -10.28 1.96 12.64
N CYS A 9 -10.73 1.70 13.87
CA CYS A 9 -10.13 2.29 15.06
C CYS A 9 -8.79 1.60 15.35
N MET A 10 -7.71 2.39 15.44
CA MET A 10 -6.38 1.89 15.74
C MET A 10 -5.86 2.55 17.03
N PRO A 11 -5.22 1.80 17.95
CA PRO A 11 -4.61 2.35 19.15
C PRO A 11 -3.22 2.93 18.85
N LEU A 12 -3.10 3.73 17.79
CA LEU A 12 -1.85 4.30 17.28
C LEU A 12 -2.05 5.78 16.95
N THR A 13 -1.01 6.59 17.08
CA THR A 13 -1.05 7.96 16.56
C THR A 13 -1.02 7.96 15.03
N VAL A 14 -1.33 9.10 14.42
CA VAL A 14 -1.28 9.26 12.96
C VAL A 14 0.15 9.08 12.44
N GLU A 15 1.16 9.55 13.16
CA GLU A 15 2.56 9.34 12.78
C GLU A 15 2.98 7.88 12.86
N GLU A 16 2.60 7.17 13.92
CA GLU A 16 2.89 5.75 14.10
C GLU A 16 2.23 4.91 13.01
N TYR A 17 0.97 5.22 12.68
CA TYR A 17 0.25 4.55 11.60
C TYR A 17 0.94 4.75 10.25
N ARG A 18 1.41 5.96 9.94
CA ARG A 18 2.11 6.26 8.67
C ARG A 18 3.34 5.37 8.48
N ILE A 19 4.13 5.17 9.53
CA ILE A 19 5.33 4.32 9.50
C ILE A 19 4.94 2.85 9.47
N GLY A 20 4.02 2.43 10.34
CA GLY A 20 3.58 1.05 10.46
C GLY A 20 2.92 0.52 9.20
N GLN A 21 2.10 1.33 8.53
CA GLN A 21 1.43 0.95 7.28
C GLN A 21 2.45 0.61 6.18
N LEU A 22 3.48 1.45 6.00
CA LEU A 22 4.53 1.22 5.00
C LEU A 22 5.34 -0.05 5.30
N TYR A 23 5.69 -0.25 6.57
CA TYR A 23 6.38 -1.47 7.01
C TYR A 23 5.54 -2.72 6.72
N MET A 24 4.26 -2.70 7.09
CA MET A 24 3.36 -3.83 6.90
C MET A 24 3.16 -4.15 5.41
N ILE A 25 3.01 -3.13 4.55
CA ILE A 25 2.91 -3.33 3.10
C ILE A 25 4.18 -3.97 2.55
N SER A 26 5.36 -3.48 2.96
CA SER A 26 6.65 -4.03 2.51
C SER A 26 6.82 -5.49 2.95
N LYS A 27 6.60 -5.76 4.24
CA LYS A 27 6.70 -7.11 4.82
C LYS A 27 5.70 -8.08 4.17
N HIS A 28 4.45 -7.69 4.05
CA HIS A 28 3.42 -8.54 3.44
C HIS A 28 3.72 -8.81 1.96
N SER A 29 4.17 -7.80 1.21
CA SER A 29 4.58 -7.98 -0.17
C SER A 29 5.77 -8.95 -0.31
N HIS A 30 6.70 -8.93 0.64
CA HIS A 30 7.84 -9.86 0.66
C HIS A 30 7.39 -11.30 0.95
N GLU A 31 6.55 -11.51 1.97
CA GLU A 31 6.02 -12.82 2.36
C GLU A 31 5.17 -13.48 1.26
N GLN A 32 4.40 -12.69 0.50
CA GLN A 32 3.57 -13.23 -0.58
C GLN A 32 4.40 -13.65 -1.81
N SER A 33 5.47 -12.94 -2.13
CA SER A 33 6.28 -13.18 -3.33
C SER A 33 7.14 -14.46 -3.30
N GLU A 34 7.26 -15.15 -2.16
CA GLU A 34 8.08 -16.37 -2.04
C GLU A 34 7.48 -17.61 -2.73
N ARG A 35 6.22 -17.59 -3.20
CA ARG A 35 5.53 -18.78 -3.73
C ARG A 35 5.19 -18.76 -5.22
N GLY A 36 5.72 -17.80 -6.00
CA GLY A 36 5.41 -17.65 -7.43
C GLY A 36 4.01 -17.07 -7.72
N GLU A 37 3.22 -16.88 -6.66
CA GLU A 37 2.12 -15.93 -6.55
C GLU A 37 2.70 -14.65 -5.96
N GLY A 38 2.28 -13.45 -6.37
CA GLY A 38 2.95 -12.27 -5.83
C GLY A 38 2.51 -10.91 -6.32
N VAL A 39 3.10 -9.92 -5.65
CA VAL A 39 2.95 -8.49 -5.92
C VAL A 39 4.24 -7.98 -6.55
N GLU A 40 4.19 -7.61 -7.82
CA GLU A 40 5.29 -6.98 -8.54
C GLU A 40 5.16 -5.45 -8.45
N VAL A 41 6.24 -4.78 -8.04
CA VAL A 41 6.30 -3.31 -8.03
C VAL A 41 6.84 -2.84 -9.38
N VAL A 42 5.97 -2.20 -10.18
CA VAL A 42 6.29 -1.73 -11.54
C VAL A 42 6.92 -0.35 -11.49
N GLN A 43 6.38 0.53 -10.64
CA GLN A 43 6.86 1.91 -10.47
C GLN A 43 6.77 2.31 -9.01
N ASN A 44 7.77 3.06 -8.53
CA ASN A 44 7.80 3.61 -7.19
C ASN A 44 8.64 4.90 -7.18
N GLU A 45 7.98 6.05 -7.30
CA GLU A 45 8.66 7.34 -7.45
C GLU A 45 8.00 8.45 -6.63
N PRO A 46 8.76 9.48 -6.21
CA PRO A 46 8.19 10.69 -5.62
C PRO A 46 7.21 11.33 -6.60
N TYR A 47 6.07 11.79 -6.08
CA TYR A 47 5.02 12.43 -6.85
C TYR A 47 4.62 13.76 -6.20
N GLU A 48 4.25 14.74 -7.00
CA GLU A 48 3.73 16.02 -6.52
C GLU A 48 2.34 16.23 -7.10
N ASP A 49 1.33 16.18 -6.23
CA ASP A 49 -0.06 16.44 -6.59
C ASP A 49 -0.34 17.94 -6.51
N PRO A 50 -0.98 18.54 -7.53
CA PRO A 50 -1.25 19.98 -7.55
C PRO A 50 -2.21 20.44 -6.45
N THR A 51 -2.99 19.54 -5.85
CA THR A 51 -3.96 19.81 -4.78
C THR A 51 -3.48 19.29 -3.42
N HIS A 52 -2.81 18.14 -3.41
CA HIS A 52 -2.45 17.41 -2.18
C HIS A 52 -0.96 17.46 -1.83
N GLY A 53 -0.12 18.08 -2.67
CA GLY A 53 1.30 18.28 -2.42
C GLY A 53 2.14 17.02 -2.61
N GLN A 54 3.26 16.92 -1.89
CA GLN A 54 4.22 15.83 -2.04
C GLN A 54 3.66 14.48 -1.55
N GLY A 55 3.89 13.45 -2.34
CA GLY A 55 3.49 12.07 -2.07
C GLY A 55 4.41 11.06 -2.75
N GLN A 56 3.98 9.80 -2.73
CA GLN A 56 4.67 8.69 -3.39
C GLN A 56 3.69 8.01 -4.33
N PHE A 57 4.06 7.85 -5.59
CA PHE A 57 3.29 7.06 -6.55
C PHE A 57 3.84 5.64 -6.60
N THR A 58 2.95 4.64 -6.52
CA THR A 58 3.32 3.24 -6.71
C THR A 58 2.34 2.52 -7.64
N GLU A 59 2.87 1.88 -8.68
CA GLU A 59 2.12 0.91 -9.49
C GLU A 59 2.53 -0.50 -9.08
N LYS A 60 1.54 -1.35 -8.79
CA LYS A 60 1.75 -2.75 -8.42
C LYS A 60 0.87 -3.67 -9.25
N ARG A 61 1.44 -4.77 -9.74
CA ARG A 61 0.71 -5.86 -10.40
C ARG A 61 0.55 -7.01 -9.44
N VAL A 62 -0.69 -7.41 -9.20
CA VAL A 62 -1.03 -8.53 -8.31
C VAL A 62 -1.49 -9.70 -9.18
N TYR A 63 -0.75 -10.79 -9.14
CA TYR A 63 -1.08 -12.01 -9.90
C TYR A 63 -1.94 -12.91 -9.03
N LEU A 64 -3.23 -13.04 -9.38
CA LEU A 64 -4.19 -13.94 -8.73
C LEU A 64 -4.25 -15.24 -9.53
N ASN A 65 -3.78 -16.35 -8.97
CA ASN A 65 -4.04 -17.67 -9.54
C ASN A 65 -5.53 -18.04 -9.38
N LYS A 66 -6.04 -18.85 -10.30
CA LYS A 66 -7.40 -19.40 -10.27
C LYS A 66 -7.47 -20.69 -9.47
#